data_AF-A0A536CF22-F1
#
_entry.id   AF-A0A536CF22-F1
#
_cell.length_a   1.000
_cell.length_b   1.000
_cell.length_c   1.000
_cell.angle_alpha   90.00
_cell.angle_beta   90.00
_cell.angle_gamma   90.00
#
_symmetry.space_group_name_H-M   'P 1'
#
loop_
_entity.id
_entity.type
_entity.pdbx_description
1 polymer ?
#
loop_
_entity_poly.entity_id
_entity_poly.type
_entity_poly.pdbx_seq_one_letter_code
_entity_poly.pdbx_strand_id
1 'polypeptide(L)'
;EENWRDALDPARALNGQPVAPADFFLSESPRYIGRGVAALAADPNRARWNQRSVSSGQLAHEYGFTDLDGSQPDIWRYIEEGREPGREGDLSLFR
;
A
#
# COMPACT_ATOMS: atom_id res chain seq x y z
N GLU A 1 -13.99 0.23 2.92
CA GLU A 1 -12.95 0.62 1.93
C GLU A 1 -13.37 1.80 1.07
N GLU A 2 -14.65 2.13 0.97
CA GLU A 2 -15.10 3.19 0.05
C GLU A 2 -14.70 4.61 0.47
N ASN A 3 -14.50 4.87 1.77
CA ASN A 3 -14.33 6.21 2.33
C ASN A 3 -13.06 6.40 3.17
N TRP A 4 -12.07 5.49 3.10
CA TRP A 4 -10.86 5.65 3.92
C TRP A 4 -10.08 6.92 3.55
N ARG A 5 -10.18 7.38 2.29
CA ARG A 5 -9.55 8.61 1.81
C ARG A 5 -10.09 9.86 2.48
N ASP A 6 -11.30 9.82 3.03
CA ASP A 6 -11.85 10.93 3.81
C ASP A 6 -10.94 11.24 5.01
N ALA A 7 -10.13 10.28 5.50
CA ALA A 7 -9.12 10.52 6.52
C ALA A 7 -8.03 11.53 6.12
N LEU A 8 -7.84 11.77 4.82
CA LEU A 8 -6.89 12.77 4.31
C LEU A 8 -7.52 14.18 4.19
N ASP A 9 -8.85 14.32 4.35
CA ASP A 9 -9.54 15.60 4.17
C ASP A 9 -9.20 16.58 5.33
N PRO A 10 -8.55 17.73 5.06
CA PRO A 10 -8.25 18.73 6.07
C PRO A 10 -9.51 19.31 6.74
N ALA A 11 -10.68 19.26 6.08
CA ALA A 11 -11.93 19.76 6.65
C ALA A 11 -12.36 18.98 7.91
N ARG A 12 -11.85 17.75 8.11
CA ARG A 12 -12.09 16.97 9.33
C ARG A 12 -11.60 17.69 10.59
N ALA A 13 -10.50 18.44 10.49
CA ALA A 13 -9.98 19.23 11.60
C ALA A 13 -10.95 20.34 12.05
N LEU A 14 -11.75 20.89 11.13
CA LEU A 14 -12.76 21.92 11.43
C LEU A 14 -13.88 21.36 12.33
N ASN A 15 -14.10 20.04 12.30
CA ASN A 15 -15.09 19.33 13.11
C ASN A 15 -14.45 18.64 14.33
N GLY A 16 -13.20 18.98 14.68
CA GLY A 16 -12.46 18.39 15.81
C GLY A 16 -12.05 16.93 15.61
N GLN A 17 -12.10 16.41 14.37
CA GLN A 17 -11.66 15.05 14.05
C GLN A 17 -10.19 15.01 13.62
N PRO A 18 -9.48 13.88 13.84
CA PRO A 18 -8.11 13.73 13.37
C PRO A 18 -8.03 13.67 11.84
N VAL A 19 -6.95 14.22 11.30
CA VAL A 19 -6.54 14.10 9.89
C VAL A 19 -5.34 13.16 9.84
N ALA A 20 -5.38 12.18 8.94
CA ALA A 20 -4.28 11.24 8.74
C ALA A 20 -3.06 11.95 8.10
N PRO A 21 -1.83 11.47 8.35
CA PRO A 21 -0.66 11.99 7.66
C PRO A 21 -0.74 11.72 6.16
N ALA A 22 -0.06 12.54 5.34
CA ALA A 22 -0.21 12.52 3.89
C ALA A 22 0.09 11.14 3.26
N ASP A 23 1.09 10.43 3.78
CA ASP A 23 1.50 9.10 3.33
C ASP A 23 0.46 8.01 3.60
N PHE A 24 -0.57 8.28 4.41
CA PHE A 24 -1.74 7.41 4.50
C PHE A 24 -2.43 7.22 3.14
N PHE A 25 -2.22 8.14 2.18
CA PHE A 25 -2.61 7.96 0.79
C PHE A 25 -2.05 6.67 0.16
N LEU A 26 -0.91 6.17 0.60
CA LEU A 26 -0.30 4.92 0.10
C LEU A 26 -0.86 3.65 0.78
N SER A 27 -1.92 3.77 1.58
CA SER A 27 -2.55 2.63 2.23
C SER A 27 -3.18 1.66 1.24
N GLU A 28 -3.14 0.39 1.62
CA GLU A 28 -3.66 -0.75 0.88
C GLU A 28 -5.02 -1.19 1.42
N SER A 29 -5.88 -1.72 0.55
CA SER A 29 -7.08 -2.41 1.01
C SER A 29 -6.75 -3.77 1.63
N PRO A 30 -7.50 -4.24 2.64
CA PRO A 30 -7.44 -5.63 3.09
C PRO A 30 -7.62 -6.65 1.95
N ARG A 31 -8.37 -6.31 0.90
CA ARG A 31 -8.52 -7.18 -0.28
C ARG A 31 -7.24 -7.29 -1.09
N TYR A 32 -6.46 -6.23 -1.22
CA TYR A 32 -5.15 -6.27 -1.88
C TYR A 32 -4.21 -7.26 -1.17
N ILE A 33 -4.14 -7.19 0.16
CA ILE A 33 -3.40 -8.16 0.98
C ILE A 33 -3.92 -9.58 0.75
N GLY A 34 -5.24 -9.77 0.80
CA GLY A 34 -5.88 -11.07 0.59
C GLY A 34 -5.58 -11.67 -0.79
N ARG A 35 -5.52 -10.85 -1.84
CA ARG A 35 -5.10 -11.29 -3.19
C ARG A 35 -3.66 -11.81 -3.18
N GLY A 36 -2.76 -11.14 -2.47
CA GLY A 36 -1.38 -11.60 -2.27
C GLY A 36 -1.29 -12.98 -1.61
N VAL A 37 -2.06 -13.19 -0.53
CA VAL A 37 -2.14 -14.49 0.15
C VAL A 37 -2.72 -15.57 -0.77
N ALA A 38 -3.79 -15.27 -1.50
CA ALA A 38 -4.42 -16.21 -2.42
C ALA A 38 -3.47 -16.60 -3.57
N ALA A 39 -2.78 -15.63 -4.17
CA ALA A 39 -1.81 -15.86 -5.24
C ALA A 39 -0.64 -16.72 -4.74
N LEU A 40 -0.08 -16.39 -3.57
CA LEU A 40 0.99 -17.17 -2.94
C LEU A 40 0.57 -18.61 -2.64
N ALA A 41 -0.67 -18.81 -2.16
CA ALA A 41 -1.18 -20.15 -1.87
C ALA A 41 -1.40 -20.99 -3.14
N ALA A 42 -1.86 -20.35 -4.22
CA ALA A 42 -2.12 -20.99 -5.51
C ALA A 42 -0.85 -21.30 -6.31
N ASP A 43 0.26 -20.63 -6.01
CA ASP A 43 1.51 -20.81 -6.73
C ASP A 43 2.12 -22.22 -6.51
N PRO A 44 2.32 -23.01 -7.58
CA PRO A 44 2.94 -24.35 -7.48
C PRO A 44 4.41 -24.30 -7.03
N ASN A 45 5.10 -23.18 -7.26
CA ASN A 45 6.49 -22.93 -6.90
C ASN A 45 6.61 -22.07 -5.62
N ARG A 46 5.55 -21.96 -4.80
CA ARG A 46 5.54 -21.11 -3.60
C ARG A 46 6.64 -21.40 -2.58
N ALA A 47 7.23 -22.61 -2.62
CA ALA A 47 8.35 -22.99 -1.76
C ALA A 47 9.56 -22.04 -1.89
N ARG A 48 9.70 -21.30 -3.00
CA ARG A 48 10.74 -20.26 -3.15
C ARG A 48 10.61 -19.12 -2.13
N TRP A 49 9.42 -18.93 -1.56
CA TRP A 49 9.12 -17.92 -0.54
C TRP A 49 9.34 -18.41 0.89
N ASN A 50 9.62 -19.69 1.09
CA ASN A 50 9.88 -20.21 2.43
C ASN A 50 11.03 -19.47 3.10
N GLN A 51 10.88 -19.20 4.40
CA GLN A 51 11.86 -18.49 5.22
C GLN A 51 12.17 -17.06 4.74
N ARG A 52 11.25 -16.44 3.98
CA ARG A 52 11.34 -15.03 3.57
C ARG A 52 10.16 -14.24 4.12
N SER A 53 10.44 -13.02 4.57
CA SER A 53 9.41 -12.00 4.75
C SER A 53 9.26 -11.23 3.43
N VAL A 54 8.04 -11.11 2.95
CA VAL A 54 7.74 -10.41 1.70
C VAL A 54 6.56 -9.47 1.88
N SER A 55 6.59 -8.33 1.18
CA SER A 55 5.51 -7.36 1.21
C SER A 55 4.40 -7.72 0.20
N SER A 56 3.21 -7.19 0.45
CA SER A 56 2.09 -7.21 -0.50
C SER A 56 2.47 -6.60 -1.85
N GLY A 57 3.19 -5.48 -1.86
CA GLY A 57 3.72 -4.86 -3.10
C GLY A 57 4.65 -5.79 -3.89
N GLN A 58 5.55 -6.53 -3.22
CA GLN A 58 6.41 -7.53 -3.88
C GLN A 58 5.57 -8.66 -4.50
N LEU A 59 4.58 -9.18 -3.76
CA LEU A 59 3.69 -10.22 -4.26
C LEU A 59 2.82 -9.72 -5.42
N ALA A 60 2.38 -8.46 -5.38
CA ALA A 60 1.58 -7.85 -6.43
C ALA A 60 2.37 -7.71 -7.73
N HIS A 61 3.63 -7.29 -7.67
CA HIS A 61 4.51 -7.23 -8.82
C HIS A 61 4.81 -8.63 -9.40
N GLU A 62 5.13 -9.60 -8.54
CA GLU A 62 5.41 -10.98 -8.97
C GLU A 62 4.20 -11.65 -9.63
N TYR A 63 3.01 -11.53 -9.01
CA TYR A 63 1.81 -12.25 -9.42
C TYR A 63 0.85 -11.43 -10.30
N GLY A 64 1.17 -10.16 -10.56
CA GLY A 64 0.43 -9.31 -11.49
C GLY A 64 -0.99 -8.95 -11.05
N PHE A 65 -1.21 -8.68 -9.75
CA PHE A 65 -2.51 -8.20 -9.25
C PHE A 65 -2.43 -6.76 -8.74
N THR A 66 -3.58 -6.08 -8.77
CA THR A 66 -3.75 -4.69 -8.32
C THR A 66 -4.73 -4.59 -7.15
N ASP A 67 -4.73 -3.45 -6.47
CA ASP A 67 -5.77 -3.08 -5.50
C ASP A 67 -7.10 -2.78 -6.22
N LEU A 68 -8.18 -2.56 -5.47
CA LEU A 68 -9.52 -2.35 -5.99
C LEU A 68 -9.65 -1.16 -6.95
N ASP A 69 -8.83 -0.14 -6.77
CA ASP A 69 -8.79 1.06 -7.61
C ASP A 69 -7.77 0.94 -8.76
N GLY A 70 -7.19 -0.24 -8.95
CA GLY A 70 -6.20 -0.52 -9.99
C GLY A 70 -4.76 -0.17 -9.62
N SER A 71 -4.50 0.33 -8.42
CA SER A 71 -3.15 0.75 -8.01
C SER A 71 -2.28 -0.42 -7.50
N GLN A 72 -0.97 -0.18 -7.36
CA GLN A 72 0.01 -1.08 -6.73
C GLN A 72 0.91 -0.25 -5.81
N PRO A 73 0.38 0.16 -4.63
CA PRO A 73 1.10 1.10 -3.78
C PRO A 73 2.39 0.48 -3.22
N ASP A 74 3.42 1.30 -3.08
CA ASP A 74 4.74 0.92 -2.60
C ASP A 74 5.23 1.87 -1.49
N ILE A 75 4.66 1.66 -0.29
CA ILE A 75 5.01 2.44 0.91
C ILE A 75 6.48 2.26 1.31
N TRP A 76 7.07 1.10 1.05
CA TRP A 76 8.46 0.82 1.43
C TRP A 76 9.43 1.63 0.58
N ARG A 77 9.20 1.67 -0.73
CA ARG A 77 9.95 2.54 -1.63
C ARG A 77 9.77 4.02 -1.28
N TYR A 78 8.56 4.45 -0.89
CA TYR A 78 8.34 5.82 -0.42
C TYR A 78 9.14 6.14 0.85
N ILE A 79 9.17 5.22 1.82
CA ILE A 79 9.94 5.42 3.06
C ILE A 79 11.43 5.57 2.72
N GLU A 80 11.98 4.69 1.87
CA GLU A 80 13.41 4.68 1.53
C GLU A 80 13.85 5.85 0.64
N GLU A 81 13.06 6.19 -0.38
CA GLU A 81 13.42 7.23 -1.37
C GLU A 81 12.96 8.63 -0.97
N GLY A 82 11.82 8.71 -0.25
CA GLY A 82 11.11 9.95 0.09
C GLY A 82 11.22 10.33 1.55
N ARG A 83 10.63 9.54 2.46
CA ARG A 83 10.47 9.95 3.86
C ARG A 83 11.80 10.03 4.62
N GLU A 84 12.55 8.93 4.69
CA GLU A 84 13.80 8.86 5.47
C GLU A 84 14.85 9.88 4.99
N PRO A 85 15.01 10.13 3.68
CA PRO A 85 15.93 11.16 3.20
C PRO A 85 15.39 12.60 3.30
N GLY A 86 14.16 12.81 3.80
CA GLY A 86 13.51 14.12 3.86
C GLY A 86 13.13 14.70 2.49
N ARG A 87 12.91 13.85 1.49
CA ARG A 87 12.49 14.20 0.12
C ARG A 87 11.01 13.87 -0.09
N GLU A 88 10.18 14.32 0.83
CA GLU A 88 8.72 14.19 0.74
C GLU A 88 8.24 14.91 -0.52
N GLY A 89 7.95 14.14 -1.56
CA GLY A 89 7.61 14.62 -2.90
C GLY A 89 6.22 14.20 -3.33
N ASP A 90 6.03 14.04 -4.63
CA ASP A 90 4.76 13.57 -5.19
C ASP A 90 4.50 12.10 -4.83
N LEU A 91 3.55 11.86 -3.92
CA LEU A 91 3.16 10.52 -3.47
C LEU A 91 2.57 9.66 -4.60
N SER A 92 2.08 10.27 -5.69
CA SER A 92 1.53 9.50 -6.82
C SER A 92 2.58 8.62 -7.51
N LEU A 93 3.87 8.92 -7.35
CA LEU A 93 4.98 8.12 -7.86
C LEU A 93 5.15 6.76 -7.17
N PHE A 94 4.48 6.57 -6.03
CA PHE A 94 4.53 5.37 -5.20
C PHE A 94 3.16 4.67 -5.11
N ARG A 95 2.20 5.04 -5.96
CA ARG A 95 0.85 4.48 -5.97
C ARG A 95 0.66 3.44 -7.07
#